data_AF-A0A952Z3Z1-F1
#
_entry.id   AF-A0A952Z3Z1-F1
#
_cell.length_a   1.000
_cell.length_b   1.000
_cell.length_c   1.000
_cell.angle_alpha   90.00
_cell.angle_beta   90.00
_cell.angle_gamma   90.00
#
_symmetry.space_group_name_H-M   'P 1'
#
loop_
_entity.id
_entity.type
_entity.pdbx_description
1 polymer ?
#
loop_
_entity_poly.entity_id
_entity_poly.type
_entity_poly.pdbx_seq_one_letter_code
_entity_poly.pdbx_strand_id
1 'polypeptide(L)'
;MLRPLTPSRILSISVAAIIFFMIIAVISGRSSSPPVLLHLTGSTMGTVYAVKYRHVPESSSVSEMQLEIERQLAEINQTMSTYDPESELSRFNRSGSTDWIPVSAPLYTVLKAALEIGSQSKGAFDITVGPLVNLWGFGPQDRTKRIPDAAEIAAVLERTGHDKLILHDTVSAVRKTRADVYADLSGIAKGYAVDQIAVMLERYGIAHYMVEIGGEIRARGTNAQQMPWQIGIDKPQTHGRMVQKVLPLNNTALATSGNYRNYFMIDNRRYMHIIDPATGWPAESRLASVTVLAETCMLADAWATALLVLGFERGMAMAERLGLQALFIADRDGIFTEHATSHFESNDTQSFAATFLMAFLVMGIAIAAMAIGVMMGRKPIAGSCGGLGRLGLGCDGGCSRPCLSGEDHKSSVDKPGP
;
A
#
# COMPACT_ATOMS: atom_id res chain seq x y z
N MET A 1 55.89 24.67 -25.51
CA MET A 1 56.47 25.37 -24.35
C MET A 1 55.33 25.94 -23.51
N LEU A 2 54.95 25.27 -22.43
CA LEU A 2 53.97 25.79 -21.46
C LEU A 2 54.71 26.70 -20.48
N ARG A 3 54.35 27.99 -20.43
CA ARG A 3 54.93 28.93 -19.47
C ARG A 3 54.58 28.49 -18.04
N PRO A 4 55.55 28.41 -17.12
CA PRO A 4 55.26 28.07 -15.73
C PRO A 4 54.34 29.13 -15.13
N LEU A 5 53.29 28.67 -14.45
CA LEU A 5 52.34 29.54 -13.74
C LEU A 5 53.09 30.26 -12.61
N THR A 6 52.92 31.58 -12.53
CA THR A 6 53.48 32.38 -11.44
C THR A 6 52.79 32.02 -10.12
N PRO A 7 53.48 32.11 -8.97
CA PRO A 7 52.91 31.78 -7.66
C PRO A 7 51.59 32.52 -7.37
N SER A 8 51.45 33.76 -7.86
CA SER A 8 50.23 34.57 -7.76
C SER A 8 49.04 33.98 -8.52
N ARG A 9 49.27 33.38 -9.69
CA ARG A 9 48.21 32.74 -10.50
C ARG A 9 47.73 31.43 -9.88
N ILE A 10 48.66 30.67 -9.29
CA ILE A 10 48.34 29.45 -8.56
C ILE A 10 47.47 29.79 -7.33
N LEU A 11 47.83 30.84 -6.58
CA LEU A 11 47.05 31.31 -5.43
C LEU A 11 45.63 31.77 -5.83
N SER A 12 45.49 32.53 -6.92
CA SER A 12 44.17 32.98 -7.39
C SER A 12 43.26 31.84 -7.87
N ILE A 13 43.85 30.81 -8.50
CA ILE A 13 43.09 29.63 -8.96
C ILE A 13 42.64 28.79 -7.75
N SER A 14 43.51 28.63 -6.74
CA SER A 14 43.17 27.92 -5.51
C SER A 14 42.06 28.62 -4.71
N VAL A 15 42.10 29.95 -4.61
CA VAL A 15 41.06 30.73 -3.92
C VAL A 15 39.72 30.63 -4.67
N ALA A 16 39.72 30.74 -6.01
CA ALA A 16 38.51 30.58 -6.81
C ALA A 16 37.92 29.17 -6.69
N ALA A 17 38.75 28.13 -6.65
CA ALA A 17 38.31 26.74 -6.46
C ALA A 17 37.70 26.52 -5.06
N ILE A 18 38.28 27.12 -4.01
CA ILE A 18 37.74 27.05 -2.64
C ILE A 18 36.39 27.76 -2.54
N ILE A 19 36.25 28.95 -3.15
CA ILE A 19 34.98 29.69 -3.19
C ILE A 19 33.92 28.88 -3.96
N PHE A 20 34.29 28.28 -5.09
CA PHE A 20 33.39 27.42 -5.87
C PHE A 20 32.94 26.18 -5.07
N PHE A 21 33.86 25.53 -4.35
CA PHE A 21 33.53 24.41 -3.47
C PHE A 21 32.66 24.82 -2.28
N MET A 22 32.90 25.99 -1.68
CA MET A 22 32.02 26.53 -0.64
C MET A 22 30.62 26.83 -1.17
N ILE A 23 30.49 27.38 -2.38
CA ILE A 23 29.18 27.64 -3.00
C ILE A 23 28.45 26.32 -3.28
N ILE A 24 29.13 25.30 -3.80
CA ILE A 24 28.55 23.95 -3.98
C ILE A 24 28.15 23.32 -2.65
N ALA A 25 28.95 23.49 -1.60
CA ALA A 25 28.64 22.97 -0.27
C ALA A 25 27.44 23.69 0.37
N VAL A 26 27.29 25.00 0.13
CA VAL A 26 26.13 25.78 0.61
C VAL A 26 24.86 25.45 -0.19
N ILE A 27 24.96 25.17 -1.49
CA ILE A 27 23.82 24.73 -2.33
C ILE A 27 23.41 23.29 -1.99
N SER A 28 24.38 22.40 -1.76
CA SER A 28 24.16 21.00 -1.34
C SER A 28 23.76 20.88 0.14
N GLY A 29 24.03 21.91 0.94
CA GLY A 29 23.77 21.98 2.39
C GLY A 29 22.39 22.49 2.78
N ARG A 30 21.49 22.74 1.82
CA ARG A 30 20.05 22.87 2.13
C ARG A 30 19.54 21.50 2.55
N SER A 31 19.77 21.18 3.82
CA SER A 31 18.99 20.19 4.56
C SER A 31 17.55 20.68 4.55
N SER A 32 16.79 20.27 3.52
CA SER A 32 15.34 20.36 3.58
C SER A 32 14.94 19.48 4.75
N SER A 33 14.44 20.09 5.83
CA SER A 33 13.82 19.34 6.92
C SER A 33 12.87 18.30 6.30
N PRO A 34 12.87 17.04 6.79
CA PRO A 34 11.99 16.03 6.24
C PRO A 34 10.56 16.58 6.24
N PRO A 35 9.83 16.47 5.11
CA PRO A 35 8.52 17.07 4.97
C PRO A 35 7.62 16.57 6.09
N VAL A 36 6.99 17.52 6.81
CA VAL A 36 6.07 17.21 7.90
C VAL A 36 4.89 16.44 7.33
N LEU A 37 4.64 15.27 7.90
CA LEU A 37 3.47 14.46 7.59
C LEU A 37 2.35 14.83 8.54
N LEU A 38 1.23 15.25 7.99
CA LEU A 38 0.01 15.48 8.74
C LEU A 38 -0.79 14.19 8.80
N HIS A 39 -1.50 14.01 9.90
CA HIS A 39 -2.29 12.82 10.15
C HIS A 39 -3.61 13.23 10.78
N LEU A 40 -4.68 13.03 10.01
CA LEU A 40 -6.05 13.28 10.43
C LEU A 40 -6.76 11.96 10.63
N THR A 41 -7.51 11.84 11.71
CA THR A 41 -8.27 10.63 12.03
C THR A 41 -9.65 11.00 12.55
N GLY A 42 -10.63 10.16 12.28
CA GLY A 42 -11.98 10.31 12.81
C GLY A 42 -12.79 9.04 12.56
N SER A 43 -14.11 9.13 12.69
CA SER A 43 -15.03 8.00 12.49
C SER A 43 -16.00 8.26 11.36
N THR A 44 -16.32 7.23 10.59
CA THR A 44 -17.30 7.27 9.48
C THR A 44 -17.73 5.84 9.14
N MET A 45 -18.93 5.64 8.58
CA MET A 45 -19.36 4.33 8.05
C MET A 45 -19.23 3.15 9.04
N GLY A 46 -19.42 3.42 10.34
CA GLY A 46 -19.25 2.40 11.39
C GLY A 46 -17.80 1.95 11.64
N THR A 47 -16.82 2.69 11.13
CA THR A 47 -15.39 2.43 11.26
C THR A 47 -14.61 3.73 11.48
N VAL A 48 -13.28 3.67 11.42
CA VAL A 48 -12.37 4.82 11.49
C VAL A 48 -11.81 5.15 10.11
N TYR A 49 -11.46 6.41 9.92
CA TYR A 49 -10.63 6.84 8.80
C TYR A 49 -9.29 7.38 9.29
N ALA A 50 -8.27 7.28 8.44
CA ALA A 50 -6.98 7.91 8.62
C ALA A 50 -6.52 8.53 7.29
N VAL A 51 -6.24 9.83 7.30
CA VAL A 51 -5.72 10.57 6.15
C VAL A 51 -4.36 11.12 6.50
N LYS A 52 -3.34 10.67 5.78
CA LYS A 52 -1.97 11.16 5.90
C LYS A 52 -1.59 11.90 4.65
N TYR A 53 -1.03 13.08 4.76
CA TYR A 53 -0.59 13.85 3.60
C TYR A 53 0.56 14.77 3.93
N ARG A 54 1.30 15.15 2.89
CA ARG A 54 2.34 16.17 2.97
C ARG A 54 1.74 17.50 2.55
N HIS A 55 2.12 18.56 3.26
CA HIS A 55 1.77 19.95 2.95
C HIS A 55 0.28 20.31 3.18
N VAL A 56 0.04 21.41 3.87
CA VAL A 56 -1.26 22.10 3.84
C VAL A 56 -1.14 23.21 2.80
N PRO A 57 -2.12 23.37 1.90
CA PRO A 57 -2.18 24.56 1.05
C PRO A 57 -2.05 25.83 1.89
N GLU A 58 -1.31 26.84 1.42
CA GLU A 58 -1.12 28.10 2.17
C GLU A 58 -2.43 28.80 2.54
N SER A 59 -3.48 28.55 1.77
CA SER A 59 -4.84 29.08 1.97
C SER A 59 -5.69 28.29 2.96
N SER A 60 -5.14 27.27 3.64
CA SER A 60 -5.90 26.38 4.51
C SER A 60 -5.11 25.97 5.75
N SER A 61 -5.84 25.64 6.81
CA SER A 61 -5.33 25.06 8.05
C SER A 61 -5.61 23.56 8.11
N VAL A 62 -4.90 22.86 9.00
CA VAL A 62 -5.13 21.43 9.28
C VAL A 62 -6.57 21.18 9.73
N SER A 63 -7.14 22.08 10.54
CA SER A 63 -8.51 21.99 11.03
C SER A 63 -9.55 22.18 9.93
N GLU A 64 -9.34 23.11 9.01
CA GLU A 64 -10.24 23.30 7.85
C GLU A 64 -10.21 22.07 6.94
N MET A 65 -9.03 21.49 6.70
CA MET A 65 -8.92 20.23 5.94
C MET A 65 -9.67 19.09 6.61
N GLN A 66 -9.60 18.98 7.95
CA GLN A 66 -10.34 17.97 8.68
C GLN A 66 -11.86 18.17 8.54
N LEU A 67 -12.35 19.40 8.72
CA LEU A 67 -13.77 19.71 8.55
C LEU A 67 -14.27 19.40 7.14
N GLU A 68 -13.47 19.68 6.13
CA GLU A 68 -13.83 19.42 4.73
C GLU A 68 -13.90 17.90 4.47
N ILE A 69 -12.95 17.11 5.01
CA ILE A 69 -12.98 15.64 4.95
C ILE A 69 -14.24 15.10 5.65
N GLU A 70 -14.53 15.56 6.86
CA GLU A 70 -15.71 15.16 7.63
C GLU A 70 -17.00 15.52 6.89
N ARG A 71 -17.07 16.70 6.26
CA ARG A 71 -18.20 17.12 5.44
C ARG A 71 -18.43 16.17 4.26
N GLN A 72 -17.39 15.85 3.49
CA GLN A 72 -17.52 14.93 2.35
C GLN A 72 -17.92 13.52 2.79
N LEU A 73 -17.35 13.02 3.89
CA LEU A 73 -17.76 11.73 4.44
C LEU A 73 -19.22 11.73 4.92
N ALA A 74 -19.69 12.83 5.51
CA ALA A 74 -21.09 12.98 5.90
C ALA A 74 -22.03 12.99 4.68
N GLU A 75 -21.68 13.68 3.59
CA GLU A 75 -22.46 13.68 2.35
C GLU A 75 -22.57 12.28 1.71
N ILE A 76 -21.47 11.53 1.73
CA ILE A 76 -21.48 10.14 1.23
C ILE A 76 -22.36 9.25 2.12
N ASN A 77 -22.31 9.41 3.44
CA ASN A 77 -23.21 8.68 4.34
C ASN A 77 -24.69 9.03 4.10
N GLN A 78 -25.02 10.31 3.92
CA GLN A 78 -26.38 10.74 3.56
C GLN A 78 -26.83 10.22 2.18
N THR A 79 -25.90 9.79 1.34
CA THR A 79 -26.22 9.20 0.03
C THR A 79 -26.39 7.68 0.13
N MET A 80 -25.45 6.97 0.76
CA MET A 80 -25.24 5.53 0.56
C MET A 80 -25.44 4.67 1.83
N SER A 81 -25.71 5.26 2.99
CA SER A 81 -25.84 4.50 4.24
C SER A 81 -27.12 3.66 4.29
N THR A 82 -27.01 2.37 4.59
CA THR A 82 -28.16 1.50 4.88
C THR A 82 -28.65 1.61 6.33
N TYR A 83 -27.89 2.29 7.19
CA TYR A 83 -28.20 2.49 8.61
C TYR A 83 -28.96 3.79 8.88
N ASP A 84 -28.75 4.80 8.02
CA ASP A 84 -29.48 6.07 8.10
C ASP A 84 -30.79 5.94 7.32
N PRO A 85 -31.97 5.99 7.98
CA PRO A 85 -33.24 5.92 7.28
C PRO A 85 -33.43 7.11 6.34
N GLU A 86 -32.81 8.26 6.59
CA GLU A 86 -32.96 9.43 5.73
C GLU A 86 -31.94 9.47 4.59
N SER A 87 -31.08 8.46 4.45
CA SER A 87 -30.17 8.40 3.30
C SER A 87 -30.92 8.24 1.97
N GLU A 88 -30.32 8.71 0.89
CA GLU A 88 -30.87 8.53 -0.45
C GLU A 88 -31.11 7.04 -0.79
N LEU A 89 -30.13 6.18 -0.52
CA LEU A 89 -30.24 4.73 -0.71
C LEU A 89 -31.38 4.12 0.12
N SER A 90 -31.52 4.51 1.39
CA SER A 90 -32.59 4.02 2.27
C SER A 90 -33.97 4.45 1.78
N ARG A 91 -34.12 5.70 1.27
CA ARG A 91 -35.36 6.16 0.63
C ARG A 91 -35.66 5.37 -0.64
N PHE A 92 -34.65 5.10 -1.48
CA PHE A 92 -34.79 4.24 -2.66
C PHE A 92 -35.26 2.83 -2.29
N ASN A 93 -34.66 2.23 -1.25
CA ASN A 93 -35.04 0.91 -0.76
C ASN A 93 -36.48 0.85 -0.24
N ARG A 94 -36.92 1.89 0.50
CA ARG A 94 -38.31 1.98 1.02
C ARG A 94 -39.36 2.26 -0.04
N SER A 95 -38.98 2.87 -1.17
CA SER A 95 -39.93 3.19 -2.24
C SER A 95 -40.60 1.92 -2.77
N GLY A 96 -41.93 1.86 -2.78
CA GLY A 96 -42.65 0.74 -3.42
C GLY A 96 -42.68 0.81 -4.95
N SER A 97 -42.10 1.86 -5.55
CA SER A 97 -42.17 2.08 -7.00
C SER A 97 -41.24 1.16 -7.78
N THR A 98 -41.74 0.69 -8.92
CA THR A 98 -40.96 -0.01 -9.97
C THR A 98 -40.73 0.88 -11.20
N ASP A 99 -41.17 2.15 -11.15
CA ASP A 99 -40.86 3.14 -12.17
C ASP A 99 -39.43 3.67 -12.00
N TRP A 100 -39.01 4.51 -12.94
CA TRP A 100 -37.73 5.21 -12.87
C TRP A 100 -37.70 6.19 -11.70
N ILE A 101 -36.75 6.00 -10.80
CA ILE A 101 -36.49 6.86 -9.64
C ILE A 101 -35.21 7.66 -9.92
N PRO A 102 -35.28 9.00 -10.00
CA PRO A 102 -34.09 9.84 -10.11
C PRO A 102 -33.18 9.66 -8.91
N VAL A 103 -31.88 9.61 -9.16
CA VAL A 103 -30.84 9.51 -8.12
C VAL A 103 -29.71 10.50 -8.38
N SER A 104 -28.99 10.85 -7.33
CA SER A 104 -27.81 11.71 -7.40
C SER A 104 -26.70 11.07 -8.25
N ALA A 105 -25.85 11.90 -8.85
CA ALA A 105 -24.72 11.42 -9.64
C ALA A 105 -23.75 10.52 -8.83
N PRO A 106 -23.43 10.80 -7.54
CA PRO A 106 -22.67 9.88 -6.70
C PRO A 106 -23.33 8.50 -6.56
N LEU A 107 -24.62 8.44 -6.24
CA LEU A 107 -25.32 7.17 -6.09
C LEU A 107 -25.37 6.40 -7.41
N TYR A 108 -25.68 7.08 -8.51
CA TYR A 108 -25.69 6.48 -9.85
C TYR A 108 -24.33 5.88 -10.24
N THR A 109 -23.23 6.59 -9.94
CA THR A 109 -21.86 6.14 -10.23
C THR A 109 -21.55 4.82 -9.52
N VAL A 110 -21.88 4.73 -8.23
CA VAL A 110 -21.64 3.52 -7.43
C VAL A 110 -22.54 2.37 -7.87
N LEU A 111 -23.83 2.63 -8.12
CA LEU A 111 -24.75 1.61 -8.64
C LEU A 111 -24.27 1.06 -9.98
N LYS A 112 -23.80 1.93 -10.88
CA LYS A 112 -23.29 1.52 -12.19
C LYS A 112 -22.08 0.60 -12.06
N ALA A 113 -21.06 1.01 -11.30
CA ALA A 113 -19.89 0.18 -11.06
C ALA A 113 -20.26 -1.16 -10.41
N ALA A 114 -21.16 -1.14 -9.42
CA ALA A 114 -21.62 -2.34 -8.75
C ALA A 114 -22.33 -3.33 -9.68
N LEU A 115 -23.21 -2.86 -10.56
CA LEU A 115 -23.93 -3.72 -11.52
C LEU A 115 -23.00 -4.25 -12.61
N GLU A 116 -22.05 -3.46 -13.08
CA GLU A 116 -21.02 -3.89 -14.03
C GLU A 116 -20.16 -5.01 -13.42
N ILE A 117 -19.66 -4.84 -12.19
CA ILE A 117 -18.89 -5.86 -11.49
C ILE A 117 -19.76 -7.09 -11.17
N GLY A 118 -21.03 -6.89 -10.80
CA GLY A 118 -21.96 -7.99 -10.59
C GLY A 118 -22.15 -8.84 -11.84
N SER A 119 -22.30 -8.21 -13.01
CA SER A 119 -22.36 -8.92 -14.28
C SER A 119 -21.04 -9.64 -14.61
N GLN A 120 -19.89 -8.95 -14.51
CA GLN A 120 -18.58 -9.53 -14.84
C GLN A 120 -18.18 -10.69 -13.91
N SER A 121 -18.59 -10.61 -12.64
CA SER A 121 -18.39 -11.63 -11.61
C SER A 121 -19.42 -12.75 -11.62
N LYS A 122 -20.38 -12.71 -12.57
CA LYS A 122 -21.49 -13.67 -12.69
C LYS A 122 -22.35 -13.75 -11.43
N GLY A 123 -22.61 -12.60 -10.80
CA GLY A 123 -23.44 -12.46 -9.61
C GLY A 123 -22.73 -12.74 -8.29
N ALA A 124 -21.41 -12.98 -8.27
CA ALA A 124 -20.68 -13.17 -7.02
C ALA A 124 -20.57 -11.87 -6.20
N PHE A 125 -20.48 -10.72 -6.87
CA PHE A 125 -20.74 -9.42 -6.26
C PHE A 125 -22.18 -9.01 -6.56
N ASP A 126 -23.01 -8.88 -5.53
CA ASP A 126 -24.40 -8.50 -5.71
C ASP A 126 -24.83 -7.51 -4.64
N ILE A 127 -25.07 -6.26 -5.04
CA ILE A 127 -25.54 -5.22 -4.13
C ILE A 127 -26.98 -5.43 -3.68
N THR A 128 -27.70 -6.44 -4.17
CA THR A 128 -29.05 -6.76 -3.68
C THR A 128 -29.07 -7.81 -2.57
N VAL A 129 -27.91 -8.28 -2.11
CA VAL A 129 -27.76 -9.34 -1.10
C VAL A 129 -28.22 -8.93 0.32
N GLY A 130 -28.50 -7.64 0.55
CA GLY A 130 -28.85 -7.08 1.86
C GLY A 130 -29.94 -7.85 2.64
N PRO A 131 -31.05 -8.28 2.02
CA PRO A 131 -32.06 -9.12 2.67
C PRO A 131 -31.53 -10.46 3.18
N LEU A 132 -30.60 -11.09 2.48
CA LEU A 132 -29.94 -12.31 2.95
C LEU A 132 -29.01 -12.01 4.13
N VAL A 133 -28.22 -10.93 4.04
CA VAL A 133 -27.35 -10.48 5.15
C VAL A 133 -28.17 -10.22 6.42
N ASN A 134 -29.34 -9.59 6.29
CA ASN A 134 -30.30 -9.41 7.39
C ASN A 134 -30.85 -10.74 7.91
N LEU A 135 -31.25 -11.65 7.02
CA LEU A 135 -31.79 -12.97 7.40
C LEU A 135 -30.80 -13.79 8.25
N TRP A 136 -29.50 -13.66 7.97
CA TRP A 136 -28.43 -14.31 8.72
C TRP A 136 -27.99 -13.58 10.00
N GLY A 137 -28.61 -12.45 10.33
CA GLY A 137 -28.31 -11.69 11.56
C GLY A 137 -27.08 -10.79 11.48
N PHE A 138 -26.58 -10.49 10.27
CA PHE A 138 -25.41 -9.64 10.06
C PHE A 138 -25.76 -8.18 9.72
N GLY A 139 -27.00 -7.92 9.33
CA GLY A 139 -27.47 -6.58 8.99
C GLY A 139 -28.17 -5.85 10.15
N PRO A 140 -28.73 -4.64 9.90
CA PRO A 140 -29.28 -3.79 10.94
C PRO A 140 -30.67 -4.19 11.47
N GLN A 141 -31.46 -4.97 10.72
CA GLN A 141 -32.88 -5.21 11.04
C GLN A 141 -33.11 -6.20 12.18
N ASP A 142 -32.47 -7.37 12.10
CA ASP A 142 -32.49 -8.41 13.13
C ASP A 142 -31.05 -8.89 13.30
N ARG A 143 -30.55 -8.89 14.53
CA ARG A 143 -29.18 -9.31 14.87
C ARG A 143 -29.16 -10.70 15.50
N THR A 144 -30.30 -11.39 15.50
CA THR A 144 -30.45 -12.75 16.01
C THR A 144 -29.74 -13.70 15.05
N LYS A 145 -28.55 -14.14 15.45
CA LYS A 145 -27.73 -15.07 14.69
C LYS A 145 -28.32 -16.47 14.79
N ARG A 146 -28.85 -16.97 13.67
CA ARG A 146 -29.45 -18.30 13.53
C ARG A 146 -29.12 -18.87 12.17
N ILE A 147 -29.40 -20.16 11.99
CA ILE A 147 -29.43 -20.80 10.67
C ILE A 147 -30.86 -20.65 10.14
N PRO A 148 -31.10 -19.90 9.06
CA PRO A 148 -32.41 -19.83 8.43
C PRO A 148 -32.77 -21.16 7.79
N ASP A 149 -34.06 -21.47 7.71
CA ASP A 149 -34.50 -22.67 6.99
C ASP A 149 -34.41 -22.46 5.46
N ALA A 150 -34.45 -23.55 4.71
CA ALA A 150 -34.29 -23.50 3.26
C ALA A 150 -35.43 -22.74 2.55
N ALA A 151 -36.63 -22.70 3.14
CA ALA A 151 -37.78 -22.00 2.57
C ALA A 151 -37.64 -20.48 2.75
N GLU A 152 -37.16 -20.03 3.92
CA GLU A 152 -36.82 -18.64 4.19
C GLU A 152 -35.74 -18.13 3.23
N ILE A 153 -34.68 -18.91 3.02
CA ILE A 153 -33.61 -18.56 2.07
C ILE A 153 -34.16 -18.45 0.65
N ALA A 154 -34.94 -19.45 0.21
CA ALA A 154 -35.53 -19.46 -1.13
C ALA A 154 -36.43 -18.24 -1.38
N ALA A 155 -37.28 -17.88 -0.42
CA ALA A 155 -38.16 -16.72 -0.51
C ALA A 155 -37.38 -15.40 -0.65
N VAL A 156 -36.22 -15.29 0.01
CA VAL A 156 -35.38 -14.10 -0.10
C VAL A 156 -34.59 -14.08 -1.42
N LEU A 157 -34.16 -15.23 -1.92
CA LEU A 157 -33.48 -15.34 -3.22
C LEU A 157 -34.36 -14.87 -4.39
N GLU A 158 -35.69 -15.07 -4.33
CA GLU A 158 -36.61 -14.59 -5.38
C GLU A 158 -36.53 -13.07 -5.63
N ARG A 159 -36.17 -12.30 -4.61
CA ARG A 159 -36.02 -10.83 -4.68
C ARG A 159 -34.56 -10.35 -4.65
N THR A 160 -33.60 -11.27 -4.70
CA THR A 160 -32.16 -10.98 -4.74
C THR A 160 -31.62 -11.28 -6.14
N GLY A 161 -30.89 -10.35 -6.72
CA GLY A 161 -30.19 -10.47 -7.99
C GLY A 161 -29.87 -9.10 -8.59
N HIS A 162 -28.63 -8.91 -9.03
CA HIS A 162 -28.18 -7.69 -9.71
C HIS A 162 -29.03 -7.36 -10.96
N ASP A 163 -29.62 -8.37 -11.59
CA ASP A 163 -30.56 -8.24 -12.71
C ASP A 163 -31.88 -7.54 -12.35
N LYS A 164 -32.15 -7.35 -11.06
CA LYS A 164 -33.38 -6.72 -10.54
C LYS A 164 -33.27 -5.21 -10.35
N LEU A 165 -32.08 -4.65 -10.54
CA LEU A 165 -31.83 -3.21 -10.62
C LEU A 165 -31.46 -2.85 -12.04
N ILE A 166 -32.14 -1.85 -12.61
CA ILE A 166 -31.90 -1.40 -13.97
C ILE A 166 -31.58 0.09 -13.91
N LEU A 167 -30.45 0.48 -14.51
CA LEU A 167 -30.05 1.88 -14.67
C LEU A 167 -30.56 2.43 -15.99
N HIS A 168 -30.85 3.73 -15.98
CA HIS A 168 -31.24 4.44 -17.19
C HIS A 168 -29.99 4.94 -17.92
N ASP A 169 -29.85 4.64 -19.21
CA ASP A 169 -28.59 4.89 -19.95
C ASP A 169 -28.19 6.38 -20.04
N THR A 170 -29.17 7.28 -20.16
CA THR A 170 -28.92 8.71 -20.43
C THR A 170 -29.17 9.67 -19.27
N VAL A 171 -29.87 9.26 -18.22
CA VAL A 171 -30.17 10.12 -17.05
C VAL A 171 -29.83 9.36 -15.77
N SER A 172 -29.46 10.06 -14.71
CA SER A 172 -29.18 9.46 -13.41
C SER A 172 -30.49 8.98 -12.75
N ALA A 173 -30.98 7.83 -13.19
CA ALA A 173 -32.17 7.18 -12.67
C ALA A 173 -31.98 5.67 -12.62
N VAL A 174 -32.65 5.05 -11.63
CA VAL A 174 -32.64 3.61 -11.39
C VAL A 174 -34.07 3.13 -11.19
N ARG A 175 -34.38 1.92 -11.63
CA ARG A 175 -35.65 1.26 -11.33
C ARG A 175 -35.43 -0.14 -10.78
N LYS A 176 -36.44 -0.62 -10.06
CA LYS A 176 -36.49 -1.97 -9.52
C LYS A 176 -37.44 -2.81 -10.38
N THR A 177 -37.06 -4.04 -10.70
CA THR A 177 -37.99 -4.97 -11.38
C THR A 177 -39.08 -5.50 -10.44
N ARG A 178 -38.86 -5.39 -9.12
CA ARG A 178 -39.83 -5.69 -8.07
C ARG A 178 -39.74 -4.66 -6.95
N ALA A 179 -40.87 -4.32 -6.35
CA ALA A 179 -40.95 -3.31 -5.29
C ALA A 179 -40.09 -3.65 -4.05
N ASP A 180 -39.94 -4.95 -3.76
CA ASP A 180 -39.27 -5.51 -2.58
C ASP A 180 -37.76 -5.73 -2.76
N VAL A 181 -37.17 -5.32 -3.88
CA VAL A 181 -35.71 -5.31 -4.06
C VAL A 181 -35.08 -4.28 -3.12
N TYR A 182 -34.00 -4.70 -2.47
CA TYR A 182 -33.25 -3.90 -1.50
C TYR A 182 -31.79 -3.83 -1.92
N ALA A 183 -31.23 -2.63 -2.03
CA ALA A 183 -29.83 -2.39 -2.36
C ALA A 183 -28.99 -2.11 -1.11
N ASP A 184 -27.81 -2.71 -1.03
CA ASP A 184 -26.78 -2.57 -0.01
C ASP A 184 -25.44 -2.31 -0.68
N LEU A 185 -24.83 -1.16 -0.38
CA LEU A 185 -23.57 -0.73 -0.96
C LEU A 185 -22.37 -0.96 -0.03
N SER A 186 -22.54 -1.73 1.04
CA SER A 186 -21.50 -1.94 2.06
C SER A 186 -20.19 -2.55 1.52
N GLY A 187 -20.24 -3.27 0.40
CA GLY A 187 -19.06 -3.85 -0.27
C GLY A 187 -18.41 -2.98 -1.36
N ILE A 188 -18.78 -1.70 -1.48
CA ILE A 188 -18.22 -0.79 -2.50
C ILE A 188 -18.16 0.69 -2.03
N ALA A 189 -19.02 1.10 -1.08
CA ALA A 189 -19.15 2.48 -0.65
C ALA A 189 -17.92 3.03 0.10
N LYS A 190 -17.21 2.17 0.86
CA LYS A 190 -15.97 2.59 1.54
C LYS A 190 -14.88 2.89 0.53
N GLY A 191 -14.68 2.01 -0.45
CA GLY A 191 -13.79 2.25 -1.58
C GLY A 191 -14.13 3.56 -2.31
N TYR A 192 -15.40 3.82 -2.60
CA TYR A 192 -15.82 5.10 -3.19
C TYR A 192 -15.47 6.31 -2.32
N ALA A 193 -15.68 6.23 -1.00
CA ALA A 193 -15.34 7.32 -0.09
C ALA A 193 -13.83 7.60 -0.05
N VAL A 194 -13.00 6.57 -0.03
CA VAL A 194 -11.55 6.69 -0.14
C VAL A 194 -11.16 7.44 -1.42
N ASP A 195 -11.80 7.09 -2.55
CA ASP A 195 -11.56 7.77 -3.83
C ASP A 195 -11.99 9.24 -3.82
N GLN A 196 -13.14 9.57 -3.22
CA GLN A 196 -13.61 10.96 -3.16
C GLN A 196 -12.69 11.84 -2.31
N ILE A 197 -12.21 11.33 -1.16
CA ILE A 197 -11.24 12.06 -0.34
C ILE A 197 -9.90 12.20 -1.08
N ALA A 198 -9.46 11.18 -1.82
CA ALA A 198 -8.26 11.29 -2.66
C ALA A 198 -8.42 12.38 -3.74
N VAL A 199 -9.53 12.37 -4.50
CA VAL A 199 -9.84 13.38 -5.52
C VAL A 199 -9.92 14.78 -4.91
N MET A 200 -10.52 14.91 -3.73
CA MET A 200 -10.54 16.16 -2.99
C MET A 200 -9.13 16.66 -2.70
N LEU A 201 -8.27 15.85 -2.08
CA LEU A 201 -6.89 16.24 -1.77
C LEU A 201 -6.14 16.70 -3.02
N GLU A 202 -6.33 16.01 -4.15
CA GLU A 202 -5.75 16.40 -5.44
C GLU A 202 -6.25 17.77 -5.93
N ARG A 203 -7.53 18.11 -5.74
CA ARG A 203 -8.07 19.45 -6.05
C ARG A 203 -7.44 20.56 -5.20
N TYR A 204 -7.03 20.24 -3.97
CA TYR A 204 -6.26 21.14 -3.11
C TYR A 204 -4.76 21.18 -3.46
N GLY A 205 -4.32 20.48 -4.51
CA GLY A 205 -2.90 20.44 -4.93
C GLY A 205 -2.03 19.50 -4.09
N ILE A 206 -2.64 18.65 -3.26
CA ILE A 206 -1.91 17.70 -2.40
C ILE A 206 -1.59 16.46 -3.23
N ALA A 207 -0.33 16.31 -3.65
CA ALA A 207 0.12 15.22 -4.52
C ALA A 207 0.71 14.00 -3.78
N HIS A 208 0.92 14.12 -2.46
CA HIS A 208 1.52 13.06 -1.64
C HIS A 208 0.62 12.75 -0.45
N TYR A 209 -0.16 11.67 -0.54
CA TYR A 209 -1.12 11.29 0.48
C TYR A 209 -1.37 9.79 0.54
N MET A 210 -1.96 9.36 1.65
CA MET A 210 -2.55 8.06 1.88
C MET A 210 -3.88 8.28 2.61
N VAL A 211 -4.97 7.81 2.01
CA VAL A 211 -6.31 7.80 2.58
C VAL A 211 -6.64 6.37 2.94
N GLU A 212 -7.13 6.14 4.15
CA GLU A 212 -7.60 4.85 4.65
C GLU A 212 -8.97 5.01 5.31
N ILE A 213 -9.92 4.13 4.99
CA ILE A 213 -11.21 4.04 5.66
C ILE A 213 -11.51 2.56 5.88
N GLY A 214 -11.47 2.09 7.12
CA GLY A 214 -11.85 0.70 7.45
C GLY A 214 -11.03 -0.40 6.77
N GLY A 215 -9.79 -0.13 6.38
CA GLY A 215 -8.90 -1.05 5.66
C GLY A 215 -8.85 -0.85 4.15
N GLU A 216 -9.78 -0.09 3.55
CA GLU A 216 -9.71 0.35 2.17
C GLU A 216 -8.76 1.54 2.04
N ILE A 217 -7.82 1.49 1.11
CA ILE A 217 -6.68 2.41 1.05
C ILE A 217 -6.47 2.92 -0.37
N ARG A 218 -6.19 4.22 -0.51
CA ARG A 218 -5.62 4.80 -1.74
C ARG A 218 -4.44 5.68 -1.39
N ALA A 219 -3.35 5.54 -2.12
CA ALA A 219 -2.15 6.32 -1.89
C ALA A 219 -1.55 6.86 -3.18
N ARG A 220 -0.98 8.06 -3.11
CA ARG A 220 -0.30 8.75 -4.21
C ARG A 220 0.98 9.41 -3.70
N GLY A 221 2.01 9.40 -4.55
CA GLY A 221 3.28 10.04 -4.25
C GLY A 221 4.10 9.26 -3.21
N THR A 222 4.67 9.98 -2.26
CA THR A 222 5.67 9.45 -1.32
C THR A 222 5.43 9.93 0.10
N ASN A 223 5.85 9.12 1.07
CA ASN A 223 5.79 9.45 2.49
C ASN A 223 6.84 10.51 2.90
N ALA A 224 6.96 10.77 4.20
CA ALA A 224 7.92 11.73 4.75
C ALA A 224 9.39 11.37 4.44
N GLN A 225 9.67 10.08 4.23
CA GLN A 225 10.99 9.55 3.88
C GLN A 225 11.26 9.55 2.36
N GLN A 226 10.41 10.18 1.55
CA GLN A 226 10.48 10.17 0.07
C GLN A 226 10.37 8.77 -0.55
N MET A 227 9.80 7.80 0.17
CA MET A 227 9.56 6.44 -0.33
C MET A 227 8.08 6.27 -0.69
N PRO A 228 7.72 5.32 -1.59
CA PRO A 228 6.32 4.92 -1.77
C PRO A 228 5.67 4.54 -0.44
N TRP A 229 4.36 4.76 -0.35
CA TRP A 229 3.61 4.46 0.87
C TRP A 229 3.62 2.96 1.15
N GLN A 230 4.11 2.57 2.32
CA GLN A 230 4.24 1.16 2.70
C GLN A 230 2.98 0.70 3.41
N ILE A 231 2.20 -0.17 2.77
CA ILE A 231 0.93 -0.68 3.29
C ILE A 231 1.12 -2.14 3.72
N GLY A 232 0.87 -2.42 5.00
CA GLY A 232 0.89 -3.78 5.53
C GLY A 232 -0.45 -4.48 5.25
N ILE A 233 -0.39 -5.64 4.60
CA ILE A 233 -1.49 -6.60 4.54
C ILE A 233 -1.45 -7.41 5.82
N ASP A 234 -2.56 -7.41 6.56
CA ASP A 234 -2.71 -8.18 7.79
C ASP A 234 -2.62 -9.69 7.49
N LYS A 235 -1.88 -10.42 8.32
CA LYS A 235 -2.01 -11.87 8.46
C LYS A 235 -3.40 -12.17 9.00
N PRO A 236 -4.23 -12.97 8.31
CA PRO A 236 -5.56 -13.29 8.80
C PRO A 236 -5.47 -14.02 10.13
N GLN A 237 -5.89 -13.39 11.22
CA GLN A 237 -5.91 -14.01 12.54
C GLN A 237 -7.00 -13.40 13.40
N THR A 238 -7.51 -14.17 14.35
CA THR A 238 -8.63 -13.77 15.20
C THR A 238 -8.26 -12.68 16.22
N HIS A 239 -6.98 -12.60 16.62
CA HIS A 239 -6.51 -11.67 17.66
C HIS A 239 -5.22 -10.95 17.25
N GLY A 240 -5.18 -9.64 17.47
CA GLY A 240 -4.03 -8.79 17.15
C GLY A 240 -3.84 -8.53 15.65
N ARG A 241 -2.92 -7.63 15.31
CA ARG A 241 -2.49 -7.38 13.92
C ARG A 241 -1.04 -7.85 13.78
N MET A 242 -0.81 -8.77 12.86
CA MET A 242 0.53 -9.11 12.37
C MET A 242 0.55 -8.80 10.89
N VAL A 243 1.64 -8.21 10.39
CA VAL A 243 1.78 -7.92 8.96
C VAL A 243 2.27 -9.18 8.26
N GLN A 244 1.52 -9.64 7.26
CA GLN A 244 1.89 -10.76 6.39
C GLN A 244 2.82 -10.27 5.28
N LYS A 245 2.45 -9.18 4.61
CA LYS A 245 3.17 -8.62 3.46
C LYS A 245 3.12 -7.09 3.50
N VAL A 246 4.16 -6.43 3.02
CA VAL A 246 4.18 -4.97 2.85
C VAL A 246 4.20 -4.67 1.36
N LEU A 247 3.31 -3.79 0.91
CA LEU A 247 3.22 -3.36 -0.48
C LEU A 247 3.49 -1.85 -0.60
N PRO A 248 4.39 -1.43 -1.52
CA PRO A 248 4.53 -0.04 -1.87
C PRO A 248 3.34 0.39 -2.74
N LEU A 249 2.59 1.40 -2.30
CA LEU A 249 1.55 2.03 -3.10
C LEU A 249 2.00 3.40 -3.59
N ASN A 250 1.81 3.63 -4.89
CA ASN A 250 1.94 4.94 -5.51
C ASN A 250 0.98 5.05 -6.69
N ASN A 251 0.00 5.93 -6.58
CA ASN A 251 -1.06 6.12 -7.57
C ASN A 251 -1.87 4.83 -7.79
N THR A 252 -2.17 4.14 -6.68
CA THR A 252 -2.87 2.86 -6.68
C THR A 252 -3.74 2.77 -5.42
N ALA A 253 -4.82 2.02 -5.52
CA ALA A 253 -5.69 1.70 -4.40
C ALA A 253 -5.62 0.20 -4.06
N LEU A 254 -5.97 -0.11 -2.83
CA LEU A 254 -5.94 -1.45 -2.25
C LEU A 254 -7.17 -1.64 -1.36
N ALA A 255 -7.85 -2.76 -1.50
CA ALA A 255 -8.89 -3.19 -0.56
C ALA A 255 -8.68 -4.66 -0.18
N THR A 256 -9.12 -5.03 1.02
CA THR A 256 -9.02 -6.40 1.51
C THR A 256 -10.35 -6.86 2.10
N SER A 257 -10.93 -7.89 1.49
CA SER A 257 -12.07 -8.60 2.06
C SER A 257 -11.59 -9.83 2.83
N GLY A 258 -12.19 -10.12 3.99
CA GLY A 258 -11.71 -11.21 4.84
C GLY A 258 -12.77 -11.87 5.71
N ASN A 259 -12.56 -13.15 5.99
CA ASN A 259 -13.48 -14.05 6.70
C ASN A 259 -13.11 -14.29 8.17
N TYR A 260 -12.11 -13.58 8.70
CA TYR A 260 -11.47 -13.91 9.98
C TYR A 260 -11.95 -13.07 11.20
N ARG A 261 -12.70 -11.98 10.99
CA ARG A 261 -13.18 -11.09 12.08
C ARG A 261 -14.68 -11.16 12.35
N ASN A 262 -15.51 -11.22 11.31
CA ASN A 262 -16.98 -11.14 11.42
C ASN A 262 -17.64 -12.49 11.10
N TYR A 263 -17.87 -13.30 12.14
CA TYR A 263 -18.54 -14.59 12.06
C TYR A 263 -19.32 -14.92 13.35
N PHE A 264 -20.09 -16.00 13.32
CA PHE A 264 -20.64 -16.66 14.51
C PHE A 264 -20.48 -18.18 14.43
N MET A 265 -20.65 -18.85 15.57
CA MET A 265 -20.51 -20.31 15.69
C MET A 265 -21.85 -20.92 16.08
N ILE A 266 -22.29 -21.93 15.33
CA ILE A 266 -23.41 -22.83 15.69
C ILE A 266 -22.94 -24.25 15.40
N ASP A 267 -23.13 -25.17 16.35
CA ASP A 267 -22.72 -26.59 16.25
C ASP A 267 -21.26 -26.78 15.81
N ASN A 268 -20.36 -25.96 16.37
CA ASN A 268 -18.93 -25.92 16.05
C ASN A 268 -18.60 -25.60 14.58
N ARG A 269 -19.58 -25.12 13.81
CA ARG A 269 -19.42 -24.61 12.44
C ARG A 269 -19.42 -23.08 12.44
N ARG A 270 -18.50 -22.51 11.65
CA ARG A 270 -18.36 -21.06 11.46
C ARG A 270 -19.27 -20.58 10.33
N TYR A 271 -20.05 -19.54 10.61
CA TYR A 271 -20.88 -18.82 9.63
C TYR A 271 -20.41 -17.37 9.55
N MET A 272 -20.04 -16.92 8.37
CA MET A 272 -19.45 -15.61 8.13
C MET A 272 -20.44 -14.61 7.53
N HIS A 273 -20.13 -13.33 7.65
CA HIS A 273 -21.00 -12.24 7.18
C HIS A 273 -21.12 -12.10 5.66
N ILE A 274 -20.21 -12.72 4.90
CA ILE A 274 -20.22 -12.70 3.44
C ILE A 274 -21.10 -13.84 2.94
N ILE A 275 -22.22 -13.48 2.33
CA ILE A 275 -23.21 -14.40 1.78
C ILE A 275 -22.96 -14.59 0.29
N ASP A 276 -22.99 -15.83 -0.18
CA ASP A 276 -23.00 -16.16 -1.60
C ASP A 276 -24.41 -15.87 -2.17
N PRO A 277 -24.57 -14.87 -3.07
CA PRO A 277 -25.87 -14.51 -3.61
C PRO A 277 -26.55 -15.62 -4.43
N ALA A 278 -25.78 -16.59 -4.94
CA ALA A 278 -26.33 -17.70 -5.72
C ALA A 278 -26.99 -18.77 -4.84
N THR A 279 -26.50 -18.96 -3.61
CA THR A 279 -27.00 -20.00 -2.70
C THR A 279 -27.81 -19.44 -1.55
N GLY A 280 -27.59 -18.17 -1.20
CA GLY A 280 -28.15 -17.54 0.00
C GLY A 280 -27.50 -17.99 1.31
N TRP A 281 -26.44 -18.79 1.25
CA TRP A 281 -25.65 -19.24 2.41
C TRP A 281 -24.37 -18.41 2.56
N PRO A 282 -23.79 -18.30 3.77
CA PRO A 282 -22.44 -17.79 3.94
C PRO A 282 -21.47 -18.51 3.00
N ALA A 283 -20.66 -17.75 2.27
CA ALA A 283 -19.79 -18.34 1.25
C ALA A 283 -18.87 -19.41 1.87
N GLU A 284 -18.81 -20.58 1.24
CA GLU A 284 -17.96 -21.66 1.73
C GLU A 284 -16.58 -21.56 1.09
N SER A 285 -15.68 -20.83 1.74
CA SER A 285 -14.34 -20.62 1.22
C SER A 285 -13.28 -20.88 2.27
N ARG A 286 -12.25 -21.64 1.90
CA ARG A 286 -11.01 -21.74 2.68
C ARG A 286 -10.15 -20.48 2.56
N LEU A 287 -10.61 -19.45 1.86
CA LEU A 287 -9.94 -18.16 1.85
C LEU A 287 -10.16 -17.45 3.19
N ALA A 288 -9.06 -17.06 3.81
CA ALA A 288 -9.06 -16.18 4.96
C ALA A 288 -9.21 -14.73 4.53
N SER A 289 -8.57 -14.33 3.43
CA SER A 289 -8.74 -13.02 2.81
C SER A 289 -8.41 -13.00 1.33
N VAL A 290 -8.91 -11.97 0.65
CA VAL A 290 -8.50 -11.56 -0.69
C VAL A 290 -8.18 -10.07 -0.64
N THR A 291 -6.99 -9.72 -1.13
CA THR A 291 -6.55 -8.33 -1.31
C THR A 291 -6.49 -8.03 -2.80
N VAL A 292 -7.07 -6.91 -3.23
CA VAL A 292 -7.06 -6.47 -4.64
C VAL A 292 -6.40 -5.10 -4.74
N LEU A 293 -5.52 -4.94 -5.73
CA LEU A 293 -4.99 -3.64 -6.16
C LEU A 293 -5.73 -3.19 -7.41
N ALA A 294 -6.11 -1.92 -7.47
CA ALA A 294 -6.78 -1.32 -8.63
C ALA A 294 -6.47 0.18 -8.77
N GLU A 295 -6.89 0.77 -9.88
CA GLU A 295 -6.78 2.21 -10.13
C GLU A 295 -7.63 3.05 -9.17
N THR A 296 -8.78 2.53 -8.75
CA THR A 296 -9.71 3.16 -7.81
C THR A 296 -10.01 2.20 -6.68
N CYS A 297 -10.20 2.75 -5.48
CA CYS A 297 -10.47 1.96 -4.30
C CYS A 297 -11.87 1.33 -4.35
N MET A 298 -12.82 2.01 -5.00
CA MET A 298 -14.16 1.48 -5.28
C MET A 298 -14.11 0.15 -6.04
N LEU A 299 -13.29 0.06 -7.10
CA LEU A 299 -13.13 -1.19 -7.86
C LEU A 299 -12.43 -2.26 -7.01
N ALA A 300 -11.38 -1.90 -6.27
CA ALA A 300 -10.66 -2.85 -5.42
C ALA A 300 -11.60 -3.47 -4.35
N ASP A 301 -12.44 -2.66 -3.70
CA ASP A 301 -13.37 -3.07 -2.65
C ASP A 301 -14.39 -4.10 -3.15
N ALA A 302 -15.05 -3.78 -4.26
CA ALA A 302 -16.03 -4.66 -4.88
C ALA A 302 -15.40 -5.96 -5.41
N TRP A 303 -14.25 -5.89 -6.08
CA TRP A 303 -13.57 -7.09 -6.58
C TRP A 303 -13.02 -7.98 -5.47
N ALA A 304 -12.49 -7.40 -4.38
CA ALA A 304 -12.07 -8.19 -3.23
C ALA A 304 -13.23 -9.01 -2.65
N THR A 305 -14.42 -8.41 -2.56
CA THR A 305 -15.65 -9.11 -2.14
C THR A 305 -16.04 -10.20 -3.14
N ALA A 306 -16.10 -9.88 -4.44
CA ALA A 306 -16.48 -10.81 -5.50
C ALA A 306 -15.60 -12.07 -5.51
N LEU A 307 -14.29 -11.87 -5.47
CA LEU A 307 -13.29 -12.95 -5.52
C LEU A 307 -13.32 -13.80 -4.25
N LEU A 308 -13.61 -13.20 -3.11
CA LEU A 308 -13.77 -13.93 -1.85
C LEU A 308 -15.02 -14.83 -1.87
N VAL A 309 -16.15 -14.34 -2.41
CA VAL A 309 -17.38 -15.12 -2.61
C VAL A 309 -17.15 -16.29 -3.56
N LEU A 310 -16.45 -16.07 -4.68
CA LEU A 310 -16.15 -17.12 -5.66
C LEU A 310 -15.28 -18.26 -5.10
N GLY A 311 -14.53 -17.99 -4.03
CA GLY A 311 -13.53 -18.90 -3.48
C GLY A 311 -12.27 -18.99 -4.34
N PHE A 312 -11.27 -19.76 -3.87
CA PHE A 312 -9.92 -19.73 -4.43
C PHE A 312 -9.86 -20.10 -5.91
N GLU A 313 -10.36 -21.27 -6.30
CA GLU A 313 -10.23 -21.78 -7.68
C GLU A 313 -10.94 -20.89 -8.70
N ARG A 314 -12.22 -20.56 -8.46
CA ARG A 314 -13.02 -19.74 -9.39
C ARG A 314 -12.58 -18.28 -9.35
N GLY A 315 -12.23 -17.77 -8.17
CA GLY A 315 -11.73 -16.42 -7.97
C GLY A 315 -10.40 -16.20 -8.69
N MET A 316 -9.41 -17.08 -8.49
CA MET A 316 -8.11 -16.99 -9.16
C MET A 316 -8.27 -17.03 -10.69
N ALA A 317 -9.03 -18.00 -11.20
CA ALA A 317 -9.28 -18.12 -12.65
C ALA A 317 -9.97 -16.87 -13.22
N MET A 318 -10.90 -16.26 -12.47
CA MET A 318 -11.55 -15.03 -12.89
C MET A 318 -10.60 -13.83 -12.85
N ALA A 319 -9.80 -13.70 -11.80
CA ALA A 319 -8.85 -12.62 -11.63
C ALA A 319 -7.80 -12.63 -12.74
N GLU A 320 -7.23 -13.79 -13.07
CA GLU A 320 -6.30 -13.96 -14.20
C GLU A 320 -6.96 -13.58 -15.53
N ARG A 321 -8.18 -14.08 -15.79
CA ARG A 321 -8.90 -13.78 -17.02
C ARG A 321 -9.17 -12.28 -17.22
N LEU A 322 -9.42 -11.56 -16.13
CA LEU A 322 -9.73 -10.13 -16.14
C LEU A 322 -8.49 -9.24 -15.95
N GLY A 323 -7.29 -9.83 -15.76
CA GLY A 323 -6.08 -9.08 -15.50
C GLY A 323 -6.06 -8.37 -14.14
N LEU A 324 -6.83 -8.85 -13.15
CA LEU A 324 -6.90 -8.25 -11.83
C LEU A 324 -5.63 -8.57 -11.03
N GLN A 325 -5.13 -7.58 -10.30
CA GLN A 325 -4.05 -7.77 -9.35
C GLN A 325 -4.64 -8.23 -8.01
N ALA A 326 -4.63 -9.53 -7.75
CA ALA A 326 -5.17 -10.09 -6.52
C ALA A 326 -4.17 -10.98 -5.76
N LEU A 327 -4.19 -10.87 -4.44
CA LEU A 327 -3.52 -11.76 -3.50
C LEU A 327 -4.58 -12.51 -2.68
N PHE A 328 -4.54 -13.82 -2.76
CA PHE A 328 -5.39 -14.74 -2.02
C PHE A 328 -4.60 -15.32 -0.85
N ILE A 329 -5.18 -15.27 0.35
CA ILE A 329 -4.64 -15.96 1.52
C ILE A 329 -5.60 -17.10 1.87
N ALA A 330 -5.17 -18.33 1.64
CA ALA A 330 -5.92 -19.53 1.99
C ALA A 330 -5.51 -20.06 3.37
N ASP A 331 -6.50 -20.45 4.18
CA ASP A 331 -6.35 -21.11 5.47
C ASP A 331 -6.61 -22.62 5.33
N ARG A 332 -5.59 -23.41 5.65
CA ARG A 332 -5.70 -24.86 5.82
C ARG A 332 -5.36 -25.21 7.26
N ASP A 333 -6.38 -25.29 8.10
CA ASP A 333 -6.27 -25.71 9.50
C ASP A 333 -5.26 -24.86 10.31
N GLY A 334 -5.25 -23.54 10.08
CA GLY A 334 -4.36 -22.58 10.72
C GLY A 334 -3.05 -22.33 9.95
N ILE A 335 -2.82 -23.06 8.85
CA ILE A 335 -1.69 -22.82 7.96
C ILE A 335 -2.13 -21.91 6.82
N PHE A 336 -1.61 -20.68 6.84
CA PHE A 336 -1.88 -19.68 5.81
C PHE A 336 -0.92 -19.85 4.62
N THR A 337 -1.48 -19.91 3.41
CA THR A 337 -0.72 -19.95 2.16
C THR A 337 -1.12 -18.78 1.27
N GLU A 338 -0.12 -18.13 0.68
CA GLU A 338 -0.29 -17.01 -0.24
C GLU A 338 -0.30 -17.48 -1.69
N HIS A 339 -1.23 -16.94 -2.47
CA HIS A 339 -1.34 -17.18 -3.90
C HIS A 339 -1.68 -15.86 -4.58
N ALA A 340 -0.80 -15.37 -5.45
CA ALA A 340 -1.00 -14.11 -6.15
C ALA A 340 -1.26 -14.38 -7.64
N THR A 341 -2.09 -13.53 -8.26
CA THR A 341 -2.27 -13.52 -9.71
C THR A 341 -0.97 -13.17 -10.41
N SER A 342 -0.79 -13.59 -11.67
CA SER A 342 0.36 -13.25 -12.51
C SER A 342 0.57 -11.74 -12.69
N HIS A 343 -0.51 -10.96 -12.58
CA HIS A 343 -0.52 -9.50 -12.67
C HIS A 343 -0.15 -8.78 -11.37
N PHE A 344 -0.05 -9.51 -10.25
CA PHE A 344 0.22 -8.90 -8.95
C PHE A 344 1.68 -8.48 -8.86
N GLU A 345 1.95 -7.19 -9.08
CA GLU A 345 3.30 -6.64 -8.98
C GLU A 345 3.71 -6.52 -7.50
N SER A 346 4.27 -7.60 -6.93
CA SER A 346 5.16 -7.43 -5.78
C SER A 346 6.51 -6.96 -6.30
N ASN A 347 6.83 -5.69 -6.08
CA ASN A 347 8.09 -5.04 -6.47
C ASN A 347 9.37 -5.61 -5.80
N ASP A 348 9.36 -6.87 -5.39
CA ASP A 348 10.51 -7.55 -4.77
C ASP A 348 11.73 -7.62 -5.71
N THR A 349 11.55 -7.45 -7.02
CA THR A 349 12.64 -7.66 -8.00
C THR A 349 13.30 -6.38 -8.52
N GLN A 350 12.67 -5.20 -8.48
CA GLN A 350 13.26 -3.99 -9.10
C GLN A 350 14.18 -3.17 -8.18
N SER A 351 13.92 -3.15 -6.87
CA SER A 351 14.69 -2.25 -5.97
C SER A 351 16.08 -2.77 -5.63
N PHE A 352 16.30 -4.08 -5.58
CA PHE A 352 17.60 -4.64 -5.21
C PHE A 352 18.63 -4.54 -6.34
N ALA A 353 18.26 -4.90 -7.57
CA ALA A 353 19.20 -4.94 -8.69
C ALA A 353 19.72 -3.54 -9.06
N ALA A 354 18.84 -2.53 -9.14
CA ALA A 354 19.24 -1.17 -9.51
C ALA A 354 20.12 -0.50 -8.45
N THR A 355 19.80 -0.70 -7.16
CA THR A 355 20.59 -0.14 -6.04
C THR A 355 21.98 -0.80 -5.95
N PHE A 356 22.05 -2.12 -6.16
CA PHE A 356 23.34 -2.83 -6.22
C PHE A 356 24.18 -2.37 -7.40
N LEU A 357 23.57 -2.26 -8.59
CA LEU A 357 24.28 -1.84 -9.80
C LEU A 357 24.87 -0.42 -9.64
N MET A 358 24.11 0.49 -9.05
CA MET A 358 24.56 1.85 -8.80
C MET A 358 25.68 1.90 -7.74
N ALA A 359 25.57 1.12 -6.67
CA ALA A 359 26.63 1.03 -5.65
C ALA A 359 27.94 0.47 -6.23
N PHE A 360 27.86 -0.56 -7.08
CA PHE A 360 29.01 -1.11 -7.80
C PHE A 360 29.62 -0.13 -8.79
N LEU A 361 28.80 0.65 -9.50
CA LEU A 361 29.27 1.69 -10.41
C LEU A 361 30.07 2.78 -9.66
N VAL A 362 29.55 3.27 -8.54
CA VAL A 362 30.20 4.30 -7.72
C VAL A 362 31.51 3.78 -7.13
N MET A 363 31.52 2.56 -6.59
CA MET A 363 32.74 1.92 -6.07
C MET A 363 33.78 1.71 -7.18
N GLY A 364 33.34 1.26 -8.36
CA GLY A 364 34.20 1.06 -9.53
C GLY A 364 34.87 2.35 -10.00
N ILE A 365 34.12 3.46 -10.05
CA ILE A 365 34.64 4.78 -10.40
C ILE A 365 35.67 5.25 -9.36
N ALA A 366 35.40 5.06 -8.07
CA ALA A 366 36.33 5.43 -7.01
C ALA A 366 37.65 4.65 -7.09
N ILE A 367 37.58 3.34 -7.33
CA ILE A 367 38.77 2.48 -7.50
C ILE A 367 39.56 2.89 -8.75
N ALA A 368 38.90 3.14 -9.87
CA ALA A 368 39.55 3.60 -11.10
C ALA A 368 40.23 4.96 -10.91
N ALA A 369 39.59 5.90 -10.22
CA ALA A 369 40.17 7.21 -9.91
C ALA A 369 41.42 7.08 -9.01
N MET A 370 41.37 6.21 -8.00
CA MET A 370 42.54 5.92 -7.15
C MET A 370 43.68 5.28 -7.95
N ALA A 371 43.38 4.31 -8.82
CA ALA A 371 44.38 3.66 -9.67
C ALA A 371 45.04 4.63 -10.66
N ILE A 372 44.25 5.51 -11.28
CA ILE A 372 44.75 6.57 -12.16
C ILE A 372 45.61 7.56 -11.38
N GLY A 373 45.22 7.95 -10.17
CA GLY A 373 46.00 8.81 -9.28
C GLY A 373 47.38 8.22 -8.97
N VAL A 374 47.45 6.91 -8.71
CA VAL A 374 48.72 6.19 -8.47
C VAL A 374 49.56 6.09 -9.74
N MET A 375 48.95 5.83 -10.90
CA MET A 375 49.68 5.72 -12.18
C MET A 375 50.20 7.06 -12.70
N MET A 376 49.45 8.15 -12.53
CA MET A 376 49.84 9.49 -12.97
C MET A 376 50.74 10.18 -11.95
N GLY A 377 50.61 9.84 -10.67
CA GLY A 377 51.51 10.23 -9.59
C GLY A 377 52.76 9.37 -9.54
N ARG A 378 53.55 9.30 -10.61
CA ARG A 378 54.90 8.69 -10.60
C ARG A 378 55.88 9.52 -9.75
N LYS A 379 55.65 9.60 -8.45
CA LYS A 379 56.71 9.86 -7.48
C LYS A 379 56.98 8.55 -6.75
N PRO A 380 58.16 7.93 -6.93
CA PRO A 380 58.54 6.84 -6.04
C PRO A 380 58.50 7.38 -4.60
N ILE A 381 57.87 6.62 -3.70
CA ILE A 381 57.86 6.96 -2.27
C ILE A 381 59.31 6.85 -1.78
N ALA A 382 60.02 7.96 -1.78
CA ALA A 382 61.31 8.07 -1.12
C ALA A 382 61.05 7.94 0.38
N GLY A 383 61.43 6.79 0.97
CA GLY A 383 61.41 6.60 2.41
C GLY A 383 60.84 5.29 2.96
N SER A 384 60.53 4.27 2.16
CA SER A 384 60.25 2.92 2.71
C SER A 384 61.54 2.11 2.88
N CYS A 385 62.34 2.50 3.87
CA CYS A 385 63.21 1.56 4.58
C CYS A 385 62.44 1.15 5.84
N GLY A 386 61.72 0.03 5.79
CA GLY A 386 61.03 -0.47 6.97
C GLY A 386 59.92 -1.44 6.63
N GLY A 387 60.26 -2.73 6.58
CA GLY A 387 59.25 -3.79 6.53
C GLY A 387 59.83 -5.20 6.61
N LEU A 388 60.98 -5.44 5.95
CA LEU A 388 61.59 -6.77 5.89
C LEU A 388 63.01 -6.86 6.48
N GLY A 389 63.65 -5.73 6.79
CA GLY A 389 64.95 -5.68 7.49
C GLY A 389 64.92 -6.15 8.95
N ARG A 390 63.75 -6.50 9.51
CA ARG A 390 63.61 -7.09 10.86
C ARG A 390 63.68 -8.62 10.88
N LEU A 391 63.79 -9.26 9.71
CA LEU A 391 63.87 -10.72 9.55
C LEU A 391 65.27 -11.24 9.20
N GLY A 392 66.31 -10.40 9.25
CA GLY A 392 67.70 -10.85 9.16
C GLY A 392 68.10 -11.52 7.84
N LEU A 393 67.36 -11.30 6.76
CA LEU A 393 67.66 -11.88 5.45
C LEU A 393 67.99 -10.77 4.45
N GLY A 394 69.28 -10.67 4.12
CA GLY A 394 69.76 -10.07 2.87
C GLY A 394 70.08 -8.57 2.92
N CYS A 395 71.37 -8.26 2.79
CA CYS A 395 71.84 -6.94 2.39
C CYS A 395 71.87 -6.87 0.85
N ASP A 396 70.84 -6.31 0.22
CA ASP A 396 70.89 -6.01 -1.21
C ASP A 396 71.17 -4.52 -1.47
N GLY A 397 72.46 -4.23 -1.65
CA GLY A 397 72.96 -3.53 -2.84
C GLY A 397 72.66 -2.05 -3.10
N GLY A 398 72.14 -1.26 -2.16
CA GLY A 398 71.72 0.12 -2.46
C GLY A 398 72.33 1.28 -1.64
N CYS A 399 72.90 1.04 -0.46
CA CYS A 399 73.31 2.14 0.43
C CYS A 399 74.84 2.22 0.59
N SER A 400 75.42 3.28 0.05
CA SER A 400 76.81 3.66 0.22
C SER A 400 77.10 4.17 1.65
N ARG A 401 77.73 3.33 2.50
CA ARG A 401 78.75 3.62 3.56
C ARG A 401 78.62 2.75 4.83
N PRO A 402 79.73 2.51 5.58
CA PRO A 402 80.11 1.17 6.05
C PRO A 402 79.67 0.83 7.48
N CYS A 403 79.47 -0.47 7.70
CA CYS A 403 79.30 -1.10 9.02
C CYS A 403 80.58 -0.95 9.85
N LEU A 404 80.44 -0.46 11.07
CA LEU A 404 81.45 -0.57 12.12
C LEU A 404 80.92 -1.45 13.26
N SER A 405 81.86 -2.29 13.71
CA SER A 405 81.82 -3.37 14.68
C SER A 405 81.45 -2.98 16.10
N GLY A 406 80.92 -3.96 16.86
CA GLY A 406 80.90 -3.92 18.32
C GLY A 406 80.14 -5.10 18.92
N GLU A 407 80.87 -6.19 19.16
CA GLU A 407 80.51 -7.28 20.08
C GLU A 407 80.26 -6.72 21.50
N ASP A 408 79.26 -7.22 22.24
CA ASP A 408 79.48 -8.27 23.26
C ASP A 408 78.35 -8.42 24.29
N HIS A 409 78.24 -9.67 24.77
CA HIS A 409 77.72 -10.14 26.07
C HIS A 409 76.22 -10.30 26.40
N LYS A 410 75.79 -11.57 26.25
CA LYS A 410 75.18 -12.48 27.26
C LYS A 410 74.63 -11.88 28.57
N SER A 411 73.40 -12.21 28.94
CA SER A 411 73.05 -13.37 29.78
C SER A 411 71.64 -13.28 30.39
N SER A 412 71.05 -14.45 30.54
CA SER A 412 69.77 -14.84 31.12
C SER A 412 69.64 -14.59 32.63
N VAL A 413 68.45 -14.23 33.15
CA VAL A 413 67.92 -14.77 34.41
C VAL A 413 66.38 -14.85 34.40
N ASP A 414 65.96 -16.08 34.62
CA ASP A 414 64.74 -16.70 35.18
C ASP A 414 63.80 -15.92 36.15
N LYS A 415 62.48 -16.06 35.87
CA LYS A 415 61.41 -16.68 36.72
C LYS A 415 60.73 -15.93 37.92
N PRO A 416 59.59 -16.44 38.48
CA PRO A 416 58.27 -15.77 38.36
C PRO A 416 57.41 -15.76 39.66
N GLY A 417 56.11 -15.42 39.53
CA GLY A 417 55.00 -15.93 40.34
C GLY A 417 54.00 -14.85 40.78
N PRO A 418 52.75 -15.17 41.16
CA PRO A 418 51.95 -16.40 40.99
C PRO A 418 50.93 -16.36 39.84
#